data_AF-A0A943MW13-F1
#
_entry.id   AF-A0A943MW13-F1
#
_cell.length_a   1.000
_cell.length_b   1.000
_cell.length_c   1.000
_cell.angle_alpha   90.00
_cell.angle_beta   90.00
_cell.angle_gamma   90.00
#
_symmetry.space_group_name_H-M   'P 1'
#
loop_
_entity.id
_entity.type
_entity.pdbx_description
1 polymer ?
#
loop_
_entity_poly.entity_id
_entity_poly.type
_entity_poly.pdbx_seq_one_letter_code
_entity_poly.pdbx_strand_id
1 'polypeptide(L)'
;MKKEIRYGVTVLYADKGKVLQSGETVGTEIWLSLNDNEMNWKEVDTPVEPESPLPDTYEEAIEQLDVYRAAYNIVTGQEAQI
;
A
#
# COMPACT_ATOMS: atom_id res chain seq x y z
N MET A 1 -12.30 5.91 12.72
CA MET A 1 -12.73 4.60 12.22
C MET A 1 -14.25 4.51 12.16
N LYS A 2 -14.80 4.09 11.01
CA LYS A 2 -16.24 3.85 10.79
C LYS A 2 -16.52 2.35 10.59
N LYS A 3 -17.67 1.87 11.08
CA LYS A 3 -18.17 0.49 10.92
C LYS A 3 -19.47 0.44 10.12
N GLU A 4 -19.62 -0.59 9.29
CA GLU A 4 -20.83 -0.86 8.50
C GLU A 4 -21.08 -2.39 8.38
N ILE A 5 -22.34 -2.80 8.16
CA ILE A 5 -22.67 -4.19 7.80
C ILE A 5 -23.07 -4.24 6.33
N ARG A 6 -22.32 -4.98 5.51
CA ARG A 6 -22.64 -5.22 4.09
C ARG A 6 -22.75 -6.72 3.82
N TYR A 7 -23.87 -7.14 3.24
CA TYR A 7 -24.13 -8.56 2.92
C TYR A 7 -23.97 -9.51 4.13
N GLY A 8 -24.28 -9.03 5.34
CA GLY A 8 -24.11 -9.80 6.58
C GLY A 8 -22.68 -9.86 7.12
N VAL A 9 -21.72 -9.16 6.49
CA VAL A 9 -20.32 -9.08 6.91
C VAL A 9 -20.06 -7.71 7.54
N THR A 10 -19.28 -7.68 8.63
CA THR A 10 -18.83 -6.41 9.23
C THR A 10 -17.66 -5.85 8.44
N VAL A 11 -17.76 -4.59 8.04
CA VAL A 11 -16.72 -3.87 7.30
C VAL A 11 -16.27 -2.65 8.11
N LEU A 12 -14.96 -2.49 8.25
CA LEU A 12 -14.32 -1.36 8.90
C LEU A 12 -13.66 -0.45 7.86
N TYR A 13 -13.82 0.86 8.04
CA TYR A 13 -13.24 1.89 7.19
C TYR A 13 -12.31 2.78 8.01
N ALA A 14 -11.10 2.99 7.49
CA ALA A 14 -10.18 3.99 8.00
C ALA A 14 -10.71 5.41 7.71
N ASP A 15 -10.45 6.32 8.63
CA ASP A 15 -10.64 7.75 8.44
C ASP A 15 -9.64 8.28 7.40
N LYS A 16 -9.94 9.46 6.83
CA LYS A 16 -9.10 10.07 5.80
C LYS A 16 -7.68 10.33 6.32
N GLY A 17 -6.67 9.87 5.57
CA GLY A 17 -5.26 10.02 5.96
C GLY A 17 -4.80 9.02 7.02
N LYS A 18 -5.59 7.96 7.25
CA LYS A 18 -5.28 6.87 8.17
C LYS A 18 -5.43 5.52 7.49
N VAL A 19 -4.90 4.49 8.14
CA VAL A 19 -5.07 3.08 7.78
C VAL A 19 -5.46 2.27 9.02
N LEU A 20 -6.15 1.17 8.81
CA LEU A 20 -6.40 0.17 9.84
C LEU A 20 -5.23 -0.81 9.86
N GLN A 21 -4.71 -1.09 11.05
CA GLN A 21 -3.59 -2.00 11.28
C GLN A 21 -3.96 -3.08 12.30
N SER A 22 -3.60 -4.32 11.98
CA SER A 22 -3.62 -5.48 12.88
C SER A 22 -2.38 -6.33 12.64
N GLY A 23 -1.42 -6.29 13.57
CA GLY A 23 -0.09 -6.88 13.38
C GLY A 23 0.62 -6.27 12.16
N GLU A 24 0.96 -7.12 11.18
CA GLU A 24 1.60 -6.74 9.91
C GLU A 24 0.60 -6.37 8.81
N THR A 25 -0.69 -6.62 9.02
CA THR A 25 -1.73 -6.34 8.03
C THR A 25 -2.17 -4.89 8.12
N VAL A 26 -2.21 -4.20 6.99
CA VAL A 26 -2.70 -2.82 6.85
C VAL A 26 -3.75 -2.71 5.75
N GLY A 27 -4.73 -1.82 5.92
CA GLY A 27 -5.72 -1.54 4.88
C GLY A 27 -6.62 -0.35 5.22
N THR A 28 -7.20 0.26 4.19
CA THR A 28 -8.17 1.37 4.34
C THR A 28 -9.61 0.86 4.48
N GLU A 29 -9.87 -0.37 4.03
CA GLU A 29 -11.13 -1.08 4.14
C GLU A 29 -10.87 -2.54 4.52
N ILE A 30 -11.47 -3.00 5.62
CA ILE A 30 -11.25 -4.35 6.16
C ILE A 30 -12.59 -5.07 6.29
N TRP A 31 -12.68 -6.25 5.69
CA TRP A 31 -13.82 -7.14 5.80
C TRP A 31 -13.54 -8.17 6.88
N LEU A 32 -14.24 -8.08 8.01
CA LEU A 32 -14.00 -8.96 9.15
C LEU A 32 -14.54 -10.37 8.85
N SER A 33 -13.69 -11.36 9.08
CA SER A 33 -14.13 -12.76 9.09
C SER A 33 -15.01 -13.06 10.31
N LEU A 34 -15.70 -14.20 10.32
CA LEU A 34 -16.51 -14.63 11.48
C LEU A 34 -15.72 -14.79 12.78
N ASN A 35 -14.40 -15.00 12.70
CA ASN A 35 -13.51 -15.18 13.84
C ASN A 35 -12.69 -13.92 14.18
N ASP A 36 -12.90 -12.84 13.44
CA ASP A 36 -12.22 -11.57 13.67
C ASP A 36 -13.17 -10.56 14.32
N ASN A 37 -12.61 -9.56 15.00
CA ASN A 37 -13.38 -8.54 15.68
C ASN A 37 -12.74 -7.16 15.51
N GLU A 38 -13.55 -6.12 15.66
CA GLU A 38 -13.11 -4.73 15.50
C GLU A 38 -12.05 -4.28 16.51
N MET A 39 -11.99 -4.91 17.68
CA MET A 39 -11.02 -4.57 18.73
C MET A 39 -9.59 -5.01 18.37
N ASN A 40 -9.44 -5.93 17.42
CA ASN A 40 -8.14 -6.35 16.89
C ASN A 40 -7.53 -5.28 15.96
N TRP A 41 -8.33 -4.30 15.51
CA TRP A 41 -7.92 -3.30 14.54
C TRP A 41 -7.72 -1.95 15.20
N LYS A 42 -6.59 -1.31 14.86
CA LYS A 42 -6.27 0.04 15.31
C LYS A 42 -6.16 0.95 14.11
N GLU A 43 -6.65 2.15 14.26
CA GLU A 43 -6.48 3.17 13.24
C GLU A 43 -5.20 3.95 13.52
N VAL A 44 -4.30 3.94 12.56
CA VAL A 44 -2.99 4.61 12.62
C VAL A 44 -2.89 5.58 11.45
N ASP A 45 -2.11 6.64 11.61
CA ASP A 45 -1.86 7.57 10.50
C ASP A 45 -1.20 6.81 9.35
N THR A 46 -1.56 7.17 8.12
CA THR A 46 -1.01 6.48 6.94
C THR A 46 0.52 6.54 7.03
N PRO A 47 1.24 5.41 6.98
CA PRO A 47 2.68 5.45 6.91
C PRO A 47 3.04 6.29 5.69
N VAL A 48 3.79 7.37 5.92
CA VAL A 48 4.35 8.16 4.83
C VAL A 48 5.17 7.18 4.01
N GLU A 49 4.75 6.92 2.77
CA GLU A 49 5.54 6.12 1.85
C GLU A 49 6.93 6.76 1.81
N PRO A 50 8.03 6.00 2.02
CA PRO A 50 9.34 6.60 2.01
C PRO A 50 9.50 7.30 0.67
N GLU A 51 9.65 8.63 0.71
CA GLU A 51 9.96 9.38 -0.50
C GLU A 51 11.23 8.76 -1.08
N SER A 52 11.15 8.36 -2.35
CA SER A 52 12.35 7.89 -3.04
C SER A 52 13.36 9.03 -3.00
N PRO A 53 14.62 8.76 -2.60
CA PRO A 53 15.62 9.80 -2.56
C PRO A 53 15.73 10.44 -3.94
N LEU A 54 15.60 11.76 -3.99
CA LEU A 54 15.91 12.49 -5.21
C LEU A 54 17.38 12.23 -5.55
N PRO A 55 17.73 11.98 -6.82
CA PRO A 55 19.11 11.82 -7.21
C PRO A 55 19.88 13.13 -6.96
N ASP A 56 21.05 13.04 -6.33
CA ASP A 56 21.89 14.21 -6.04
C ASP A 56 22.66 14.66 -7.29
N THR A 57 22.83 13.75 -8.26
CA THR A 57 23.54 13.98 -9.52
C THR A 57 22.74 13.53 -10.74
N TYR A 58 23.16 14.01 -11.91
CA TYR A 58 22.56 13.60 -13.18
C TYR A 58 22.84 12.11 -13.48
N GLU A 59 24.03 11.64 -13.13
CA GLU A 59 24.43 10.24 -13.29
C GLU A 59 23.56 9.30 -12.44
N GLU A 60 23.33 9.63 -11.17
CA GLU A 60 22.42 8.88 -10.30
C GLU A 60 20.97 8.91 -10.82
N ALA A 61 20.53 10.01 -11.41
CA ALA A 61 19.20 10.10 -12.01
C ALA A 61 19.03 9.14 -13.19
N ILE A 62 20.07 8.96 -14.00
CA ILE A 62 20.08 7.98 -15.10
C ILE A 62 20.03 6.55 -14.55
N GLU A 63 20.86 6.23 -13.54
CA GLU A 63 20.87 4.88 -12.95
C GLU A 63 19.51 4.52 -12.35
N GLN A 64 18.86 5.46 -11.66
CA GLN A 64 17.50 5.26 -11.15
C GLN A 64 16.48 5.02 -12.29
N LEU A 65 16.55 5.80 -13.37
CA LEU A 65 15.68 5.63 -14.53
C LEU A 65 15.84 4.27 -15.21
N ASP A 66 17.07 3.75 -15.30
CA ASP A 66 17.34 2.45 -15.89
C ASP A 66 16.76 1.31 -15.03
N VAL A 67 16.85 1.41 -13.71
CA VAL A 67 16.21 0.48 -12.77
C VAL A 67 14.69 0.50 -12.93
N TYR A 68 14.08 1.68 -13.00
CA TYR A 68 12.63 1.81 -13.22
C TYR A 68 12.21 1.22 -14.57
N ARG A 69 12.98 1.46 -15.64
CA ARG A 69 12.71 0.90 -16.97
C ARG A 69 12.80 -0.62 -16.96
N ALA A 70 13.81 -1.18 -16.29
CA ALA A 70 13.96 -2.63 -16.15
C ALA A 70 12.77 -3.25 -15.41
N ALA A 71 12.35 -2.65 -14.29
CA ALA A 71 11.18 -3.11 -13.53
C ALA A 71 9.90 -3.03 -14.36
N TYR A 72 9.69 -1.94 -15.09
CA TYR A 72 8.54 -1.76 -15.97
C TYR A 72 8.48 -2.85 -17.04
N ASN A 73 9.60 -3.12 -17.71
CA ASN A 73 9.69 -4.15 -18.75
C ASN A 73 9.37 -5.56 -18.22
N ILE A 74 9.80 -5.87 -16.99
CA ILE A 74 9.47 -7.14 -16.31
C ILE A 74 7.95 -7.24 -16.07
N VAL A 75 7.32 -6.16 -15.59
CA VAL A 75 5.88 -6.15 -15.30
C VAL A 75 5.04 -6.22 -16.57
N THR A 76 5.45 -5.55 -17.64
CA THR A 76 4.67 -5.48 -18.89
C THR A 76 5.02 -6.57 -19.89
N GLY A 77 6.01 -7.43 -19.61
CA GLY A 77 6.48 -8.47 -20.52
C GLY A 77 7.07 -7.93 -21.82
N GLN A 78 7.58 -6.70 -21.80
CA GLN A 78 8.31 -6.14 -22.95
C GLN A 78 9.76 -6.61 -22.85
N GLU A 79 10.11 -7.64 -23.63
CA GLU A 79 11.51 -8.01 -23.80
C GLU A 79 12.28 -6.81 -24.36
N ALA A 80 13.35 -6.42 -23.67
CA ALA A 80 14.26 -5.40 -24.17
C ALA A 80 14.86 -5.91 -25.48
N GLN A 81 14.39 -5.39 -26.61
CA GLN A 81 14.99 -5.65 -27.92
C GLN A 81 16.42 -5.10 -27.90
N ILE A 82 17.39 -6.00 -27.91
CA ILE A 82 18.82 -5.72 -28.07
C ILE A 82 19.13 -5.68 -29.57
#